data_AF-A0A6N4DGT7-F1
#
_entry.id   AF-A0A6N4DGT7-F1
#
_cell.length_a   1.000
_cell.length_b   1.000
_cell.length_c   1.000
_cell.angle_alpha   90.00
_cell.angle_beta   90.00
_cell.angle_gamma   90.00
#
_symmetry.space_group_name_H-M   'P 1'
#
loop_
_entity.id
_entity.type
_entity.pdbx_description
1 polymer ?
#
loop_
_entity_poly.entity_id
_entity_poly.type
_entity_poly.pdbx_seq_one_letter_code
_entity_poly.pdbx_strand_id
1 'polypeptide(L)' 'MARAIIADDHPLFRAALRQALTETLATDIKEAATFHQLLSMLQAEPQIELILLDLSMPGNRGLTGLT' A
#
# COMPACT_ATOMS: atom_id res chain seq x y z
N MET A 1 9.76 12.72 6.04
CA MET A 1 10.21 11.58 5.21
C MET A 1 8.95 10.90 4.70
N ALA A 2 8.86 10.71 3.38
CA ALA A 2 7.61 10.36 2.69
C ALA A 2 7.17 8.90 2.92
N ARG A 3 6.23 8.67 3.84
CA ARG A 3 5.79 7.30 4.16
C ARG A 3 4.89 6.76 3.08
N ALA A 4 5.25 5.57 2.58
CA ALA A 4 4.53 4.89 1.52
C ALA A 4 3.94 3.57 2.02
N ILE A 5 2.76 3.20 1.50
CA ILE A 5 2.18 1.88 1.70
C ILE A 5 1.99 1.18 0.35
N ILE A 6 2.35 -0.10 0.29
CA ILE A 6 2.02 -1.01 -0.80
C ILE A 6 0.92 -1.94 -0.31
N ALA A 7 -0.25 -1.86 -0.92
CA ALA A 7 -1.36 -2.76 -0.69
C ALA A 7 -1.55 -3.63 -1.94
N ASP A 8 -1.20 -4.91 -1.84
CA ASP A 8 -1.19 -5.86 -2.96
C ASP A 8 -1.28 -7.29 -2.40
N ASP A 9 -2.12 -8.17 -2.95
CA ASP A 9 -2.23 -9.58 -2.53
C ASP A 9 -1.20 -10.52 -3.19
N HIS A 10 -0.49 -10.06 -4.21
CA HIS A 10 0.52 -10.81 -4.95
C HIS A 10 1.92 -10.56 -4.37
N PRO A 11 2.57 -11.58 -3.77
CA PRO A 11 3.89 -11.43 -3.15
C PRO A 11 4.98 -10.93 -4.12
N LEU A 12 4.89 -11.34 -5.40
CA LEU A 12 5.88 -10.97 -6.43
C LEU A 12 5.79 -9.49 -6.82
N PHE A 13 4.57 -8.97 -7.02
CA PHE A 13 4.36 -7.56 -7.32
C PHE A 13 4.78 -6.68 -6.16
N ARG A 14 4.42 -7.09 -4.94
CA ARG A 14 4.81 -6.39 -3.72
C ARG A 14 6.33 -6.28 -3.57
N ALA A 15 7.05 -7.36 -3.82
CA ALA A 15 8.51 -7.36 -3.76
C ALA A 15 9.13 -6.44 -4.83
N ALA A 16 8.63 -6.46 -6.06
CA ALA A 16 9.10 -5.61 -7.15
C ALA A 16 8.84 -4.12 -6.87
N LEU A 17 7.62 -3.76 -6.43
CA LEU A 17 7.26 -2.39 -6.08
C LEU A 17 8.06 -1.88 -4.90
N ARG A 18 8.28 -2.71 -3.87
CA ARG A 18 9.12 -2.37 -2.72
C ARG A 18 10.54 -2.05 -3.16
N GLN A 19 11.11 -2.87 -4.04
CA GLN A 19 12.45 -2.64 -4.56
C GLN A 19 12.54 -1.32 -5.33
N ALA A 20 11.64 -1.10 -6.31
CA ALA A 20 11.60 0.13 -7.11
C ALA A 20 11.40 1.39 -6.24
N LEU A 21 10.55 1.31 -5.22
CA LEU A 21 10.33 2.41 -4.28
C LEU A 21 11.53 2.62 -3.36
N THR A 22 12.21 1.57 -2.89
CA THR A 22 13.40 1.73 -2.02
C THR A 22 14.53 2.42 -2.78
N GLU A 23 14.66 2.15 -4.08
CA GLU A 23 15.65 2.79 -4.96
C GLU A 23 15.34 4.28 -5.21
N THR A 24 14.07 4.68 -5.15
CA THR A 24 13.61 6.05 -5.49
C THR A 24 13.31 6.92 -4.26
N LEU A 25 12.69 6.34 -3.25
CA LEU A 25 12.30 6.94 -1.98
C LEU A 25 13.12 6.27 -0.86
N ALA A 26 14.00 7.04 -0.22
CA ALA A 26 14.68 6.62 1.01
C ALA A 26 13.73 6.66 2.23
N THR A 27 12.61 5.94 2.18
CA THR A 27 11.60 5.98 3.25
C THR A 27 11.10 4.59 3.69
N ASP A 28 10.50 4.57 4.88
CA ASP A 28 9.76 3.47 5.47
C ASP A 28 8.55 3.11 4.59
N ILE A 29 8.64 1.94 3.94
CA ILE A 29 7.59 1.36 3.09
C ILE A 29 6.87 0.30 3.91
N LYS A 30 5.56 0.46 4.10
CA LYS A 30 4.72 -0.54 4.77
C LYS A 30 3.94 -1.36 3.75
N GLU A 31 3.59 -2.57 4.16
CA GLU A 31 2.92 -3.53 3.31
C GLU A 31 1.58 -3.96 3.91
N ALA A 32 0.55 -3.98 3.07
CA ALA A 32 -0.76 -4.51 3.40
C ALA A 32 -1.11 -5.64 2.42
N ALA A 33 -1.52 -6.79 2.97
CA ALA A 33 -1.98 -7.94 2.19
C ALA A 33 -3.50 -7.94 1.97
N THR A 34 -4.23 -7.05 2.64
CA THR A 34 -5.68 -6.92 2.53
C THR A 34 -6.12 -5.47 2.64
N PHE A 35 -7.28 -5.15 2.06
CA PHE A 35 -7.87 -3.80 2.16
C PHE A 35 -8.17 -3.38 3.60
N HIS A 36 -8.60 -4.31 4.46
CA HIS A 36 -8.86 -4.01 5.87
C HIS A 36 -7.58 -3.64 6.64
N GLN A 37 -6.48 -4.32 6.35
CA GLN A 37 -5.17 -4.00 6.91
C GLN A 37 -4.71 -2.60 6.45
N LEU A 38 -4.88 -2.28 5.18
CA LEU A 38 -4.59 -0.94 4.64
C LEU A 38 -5.36 0.14 5.39
N LEU A 39 -6.68 -0.01 5.54
CA LEU A 39 -7.52 0.96 6.26
C LEU A 39 -7.07 1.16 7.71
N SER A 40 -6.76 0.07 8.41
CA SER A 40 -6.27 0.13 9.80
C SER A 40 -4.94 0.88 9.90
N MET A 41 -4.04 0.68 8.93
CA MET A 41 -2.76 1.40 8.87
C MET A 41 -2.95 2.88 8.56
N LEU A 42 -3.84 3.23 7.63
CA LEU A 42 -4.15 4.63 7.29
C LEU A 42 -4.76 5.39 8.47
N GLN A 43 -5.63 4.74 9.24
CA GLN A 43 -6.20 5.33 10.46
C GLN A 43 -5.15 5.53 11.56
N ALA A 44 -4.22 4.60 11.70
CA ALA A 44 -3.14 4.70 12.70
C ALA A 44 -2.04 5.70 12.30
N GLU A 45 -1.82 5.91 11.00
CA GLU A 45 -0.72 6.71 10.47
C GLU A 45 -1.19 7.76 9.46
N PRO A 46 -1.73 8.89 9.92
CA PRO A 46 -2.21 9.97 9.04
C PRO A 46 -1.10 10.67 8.24
N GLN A 47 0.17 10.35 8.51
CA GLN A 47 1.36 10.88 7.85
C GLN A 47 1.80 10.07 6.62
N ILE A 48 0.99 9.11 6.16
CA ILE A 48 1.22 8.39 4.91
C ILE A 48 0.92 9.34 3.75
N GLU A 49 1.90 9.51 2.86
CA GLU A 49 1.84 10.46 1.74
C GLU A 49 1.64 9.75 0.40
N LEU A 50 1.91 8.45 0.32
CA LEU A 50 1.79 7.65 -0.89
C LEU A 50 1.17 6.28 -0.61
N ILE A 51 0.22 5.87 -1.46
CA ILE A 51 -0.39 4.53 -1.41
C ILE A 51 -0.34 3.94 -2.81
N LEU A 52 0.27 2.77 -2.94
CA LEU A 52 0.16 1.91 -4.10
C LEU A 52 -0.90 0.86 -3.80
N LEU A 53 -2.05 0.95 -4.46
CA LEU A 53 -3.20 0.09 -4.23
C LEU A 53 -3.44 -0.82 -5.44
N ASP A 54 -3.38 -2.14 -5.24
CA ASP A 54 -3.92 -3.09 -6.20
C ASP A 54 -5.45 -3.10 -6.14
N LEU A 55 -6.07 -2.85 -7.30
CA LEU A 55 -7.52 -2.84 -7.47
C LEU A 55 -8.11 -4.25 -7.62
N SER A 56 -7.25 -5.25 -7.85
CA SER A 56 -7.63 -6.65 -8.06
C SER A 56 -7.71 -7.45 -6.75
N MET A 57 -7.33 -6.84 -5.63
CA MET A 57 -7.31 -7.48 -4.32
C MET A 57 -8.69 -8.06 -3.92
N PRO A 58 -8.77 -9.32 -3.44
CA PRO A 58 -10.01 -9.89 -2.95
C PRO A 58 -10.56 -9.10 -1.77
N GLY A 59 -11.82 -8.66 -1.87
CA GLY A 59 -12.46 -7.77 -0.91
C GLY A 59 -12.32 -6.28 -1.23
N ASN A 60 -11.50 -5.91 -2.22
CA ASN A 60 -11.49 -4.58 -2.80
C ASN A 60 -12.56 -4.50 -3.92
N ARG A 61 -13.47 -3.52 -3.86
CA ARG A 61 -14.41 -3.24 -4.97
C ARG A 61 -13.83 -2.15 -5.87
N GLY A 62 -12.55 -2.26 -6.22
CA GLY A 62 -11.81 -1.19 -6.92
C GLY A 62 -11.83 0.14 -6.17
N LEU A 63 -11.99 1.26 -6.89
CA LEU A 63 -12.03 2.62 -6.30
C LEU A 63 -13.30 2.89 -5.46
N THR A 64 -14.31 2.00 -5.52
CA THR A 64 -15.56 2.15 -4.76
C THR A 64 -15.36 2.03 -3.25
N GLY A 65 -14.19 1.57 -2.78
CA GLY A 65 -13.82 1.57 -1.37
C GLY A 65 -13.25 2.91 -0.86
N LEU A 66 -13.08 3.91 -1.73
CA LEU A 66 -12.51 5.23 -1.42
C LEU A 66 -13.57 6.35 -1.40
N THR A 67 -14.84 6.01 -1.65
CA THR A 67 -16.01 6.90 -1.52
C THR A 67 -16.75 6.64 -0.23
#